data_AF-A0A945I6B4-F1
#
_entry.id   AF-A0A945I6B4-F1
#
_cell.length_a   1.000
_cell.length_b   1.000
_cell.length_c   1.000
_cell.angle_alpha   90.00
_cell.angle_beta   90.00
_cell.angle_gamma   90.00
#
_symmetry.space_group_name_H-M   'P 1'
#
loop_
_entity.id
_entity.type
_entity.pdbx_description
1 polymer ?
#
loop_
_entity_poly.entity_id
_entity_poly.type
_entity_poly.pdbx_seq_one_letter_code
_entity_poly.pdbx_strand_id
1 'polypeptide(L)'
;MVRIFDKSKLKPDCENCDALCCVATTFKTPNYDKPPRIACKHLDQVQNRCPIFDRLEEEGFTFCRDFDCYGGGPAVTALFKELGKNWMNAPEIAEVQYHTFSIVYFQLVKYLHPDRAIEIDVPDAIIEELKPFTEQALDMLAATADPFEQ
;
A
#
# COMPACT_ATOMS: atom_id res chain seq x y z
N MET A 1 -5.17 -20.75 9.67
CA MET A 1 -4.39 -20.31 10.84
C MET A 1 -4.62 -18.82 10.98
N VAL A 2 -4.99 -18.32 12.16
CA VAL A 2 -5.25 -16.88 12.35
C VAL A 2 -3.90 -16.15 12.27
N ARG A 3 -3.78 -15.13 11.40
CA ARG A 3 -2.58 -14.27 11.39
C ARG A 3 -2.63 -13.32 12.56
N ILE A 4 -1.49 -13.19 13.23
CA ILE A 4 -1.26 -12.20 14.29
C ILE A 4 -0.14 -11.30 13.79
N PHE A 5 -0.39 -9.99 13.82
CA PHE A 5 0.60 -8.98 13.48
C PHE A 5 1.09 -8.28 14.75
N ASP A 6 2.40 -8.11 14.86
CA ASP A 6 3.00 -7.19 15.81
C ASP A 6 2.79 -5.75 15.32
N LYS A 7 1.86 -5.04 15.98
CA LYS A 7 1.47 -3.68 15.61
C LYS A 7 2.65 -2.71 15.64
N SER A 8 3.67 -2.96 16.47
CA SER A 8 4.84 -2.08 16.56
C SER A 8 5.77 -2.16 15.34
N LYS A 9 5.65 -3.23 14.55
CA LYS A 9 6.46 -3.51 13.36
C LYS A 9 5.73 -3.22 12.04
N LEU A 10 4.40 -3.04 12.08
CA LEU A 10 3.62 -2.58 10.94
C LEU A 10 3.89 -1.10 10.65
N LYS A 11 5.00 -0.84 9.96
CA LYS A 11 5.47 0.51 9.62
C LYS A 11 5.72 0.64 8.12
N PRO A 12 5.48 1.83 7.55
CA PRO A 12 5.84 2.09 6.16
C PRO A 12 7.36 2.12 6.02
N ASP A 13 7.85 1.64 4.88
CA ASP A 13 9.23 1.78 4.42
C ASP A 13 9.21 2.33 2.99
N CYS A 14 8.92 3.63 2.89
CA CYS A 14 8.81 4.30 1.59
C CYS A 14 10.13 4.28 0.80
N GLU A 15 11.27 4.07 1.44
CA GLU A 15 12.57 4.03 0.79
C GLU A 15 12.76 2.77 -0.07
N ASN A 16 12.15 1.66 0.37
CA ASN A 16 12.22 0.37 -0.32
C ASN A 16 10.92 0.01 -1.06
N CYS A 17 10.00 0.95 -1.23
CA CYS A 17 8.70 0.73 -1.89
C CYS A 17 8.66 1.37 -3.29
N ASP A 18 7.89 0.76 -4.21
CA ASP A 18 7.59 1.33 -5.53
C ASP A 18 6.55 2.47 -5.48
N ALA A 19 6.52 3.24 -4.38
CA ALA A 19 5.55 4.32 -4.15
C ALA A 19 4.06 3.91 -4.32
N LEU A 20 3.70 2.67 -3.97
CA LEU A 20 2.38 2.09 -4.28
C LEU A 20 1.21 2.91 -3.72
N CYS A 21 1.30 3.41 -2.49
CA CYS A 21 0.25 4.26 -1.92
C CYS A 21 0.08 5.59 -2.68
N CYS A 22 1.16 6.15 -3.24
CA CYS A 22 1.12 7.38 -4.04
C CYS A 22 0.47 7.19 -5.42
N VAL A 23 0.30 5.96 -5.88
CA VAL A 23 -0.27 5.63 -7.18
C VAL A 23 -1.65 5.02 -7.04
N ALA A 24 -1.78 3.96 -6.23
CA ALA A 24 -2.99 3.16 -6.11
C ALA A 24 -4.17 3.91 -5.46
N THR A 25 -3.90 4.79 -4.48
CA THR A 25 -4.97 5.46 -3.71
C THR A 25 -5.63 6.60 -4.47
N THR A 26 -6.87 6.93 -4.11
CA THR A 26 -7.59 8.11 -4.58
C THR A 26 -7.75 9.10 -3.45
N PHE A 27 -7.69 10.40 -3.74
CA PHE A 27 -8.05 11.45 -2.80
C PHE A 27 -8.35 12.76 -3.52
N LYS A 28 -9.01 13.67 -2.82
CA LYS A 28 -9.37 14.98 -3.36
C LYS A 28 -8.98 16.09 -2.38
N THR A 29 -8.36 17.13 -2.92
CA THR A 29 -8.13 18.42 -2.26
C THR A 29 -8.85 19.50 -3.07
N PRO A 30 -9.03 20.72 -2.54
CA PRO A 30 -9.69 21.81 -3.27
C PRO A 30 -9.08 22.09 -4.66
N ASN A 31 -7.77 21.86 -4.81
CA ASN A 31 -7.00 22.23 -6.00
C ASN A 31 -6.49 21.00 -6.81
N TYR A 32 -6.85 19.78 -6.40
CA TYR A 32 -6.38 18.57 -7.07
C TYR A 32 -7.30 17.38 -6.80
N ASP A 33 -7.77 16.75 -7.87
CA ASP A 33 -8.50 15.48 -7.81
C ASP A 33 -7.53 14.39 -8.28
N LYS A 34 -7.13 13.49 -7.36
CA LYS A 34 -6.21 12.40 -7.66
C LYS A 34 -7.00 11.11 -7.90
N PRO A 35 -7.13 10.64 -9.16
CA PRO A 35 -7.74 9.37 -9.43
C PRO A 35 -6.90 8.19 -8.90
N PRO A 36 -7.53 7.02 -8.65
CA PRO A 36 -6.82 5.81 -8.28
C PRO A 36 -5.96 5.32 -9.45
N ARG A 37 -4.87 4.61 -9.14
CA ARG A 37 -3.94 3.99 -10.11
C ARG A 37 -3.24 4.98 -11.07
N ILE A 38 -3.28 6.27 -10.75
CA ILE A 38 -2.55 7.33 -11.45
C ILE A 38 -1.54 7.94 -10.47
N ALA A 39 -0.30 8.11 -10.91
CA ALA A 39 0.73 8.72 -10.07
C ALA A 39 0.33 10.14 -9.66
N CYS A 40 0.53 10.46 -8.38
CA CYS A 40 0.37 11.83 -7.89
C CYS A 40 1.27 12.79 -8.69
N LYS A 41 0.79 14.00 -8.97
CA LYS A 41 1.58 15.05 -9.67
C LYS A 41 2.91 15.41 -8.99
N HIS A 42 3.04 15.10 -7.70
CA HIS A 42 4.26 15.34 -6.93
C HIS A 42 5.17 14.11 -6.82
N LEU A 43 4.77 12.93 -7.34
CA LEU A 43 5.62 11.75 -7.24
C LEU A 43 6.81 11.86 -8.20
N ASP A 44 8.03 11.86 -7.65
CA ASP A 44 9.24 11.58 -8.42
C ASP A 44 9.29 10.07 -8.68
N GLN A 45 8.99 9.66 -9.91
CA GLN A 45 8.98 8.24 -10.32
C GLN A 45 10.38 7.66 -10.53
N VAL A 46 11.42 8.50 -10.60
CA VAL A 46 12.81 8.02 -10.67
C VAL A 46 13.28 7.64 -9.27
N GLN A 47 12.94 8.46 -8.28
CA GLN A 47 13.32 8.25 -6.88
C GLN A 47 12.28 7.48 -6.06
N ASN A 48 11.08 7.24 -6.62
CA ASN A 48 9.90 6.70 -5.92
C ASN A 48 9.55 7.46 -4.63
N ARG A 49 9.74 8.78 -4.64
CA ARG A 49 9.59 9.64 -3.46
C ARG A 49 8.77 10.88 -3.76
N CYS A 50 8.11 11.39 -2.72
CA CYS A 50 7.45 12.69 -2.78
C CYS A 50 8.46 13.77 -2.31
N PRO A 51 8.93 14.67 -3.18
CA PRO A 51 9.92 15.70 -2.84
C PRO A 51 9.34 16.81 -1.95
N ILE A 52 8.02 16.84 -1.77
CA ILE A 52 7.33 17.79 -0.88
C ILE A 52 6.78 17.13 0.39
N PHE A 53 7.21 15.91 0.73
CA PHE A 53 6.63 15.14 1.84
C PHE A 53 6.54 15.96 3.14
N ASP A 54 7.60 16.67 3.48
CA ASP A 54 7.68 17.51 4.69
C ASP A 54 6.81 18.77 4.65
N ARG A 55 6.26 19.13 3.47
CA ARG A 55 5.37 20.28 3.27
C ARG A 55 3.97 19.89 2.81
N LEU A 56 3.61 18.60 2.84
CA LEU A 56 2.30 18.13 2.36
C LEU A 56 1.14 18.86 3.04
N GLU A 57 1.23 19.12 4.35
CA GLU A 57 0.19 19.84 5.08
C GLU A 57 0.05 21.30 4.60
N GLU A 58 1.18 22.01 4.42
CA GLU A 58 1.22 23.38 3.91
C GLU A 58 0.65 23.49 2.48
N GLU A 59 0.88 22.46 1.67
CA GLU A 59 0.40 22.35 0.27
C GLU A 59 -1.04 21.82 0.16
N GLY A 60 -1.70 21.52 1.29
CA GLY A 60 -3.10 21.07 1.35
C GLY A 60 -3.32 19.56 1.11
N PHE A 61 -2.28 18.74 1.25
CA PHE A 61 -2.28 17.28 1.12
C PHE A 61 -2.29 16.55 2.47
N THR A 62 -3.07 17.03 3.44
CA THR A 62 -3.19 16.44 4.79
C THR A 62 -3.53 14.94 4.74
N PHE A 63 -4.38 14.53 3.79
CA PHE A 63 -4.67 13.11 3.56
C PHE A 63 -3.40 12.28 3.35
N CYS A 64 -2.48 12.74 2.51
CA CYS A 64 -1.22 12.02 2.27
C CYS A 64 -0.29 12.07 3.48
N ARG A 65 -0.33 13.15 4.26
CA ARG A 65 0.50 13.32 5.45
C ARG A 65 0.13 12.34 6.56
N ASP A 66 -1.16 12.06 6.70
CA ASP A 66 -1.73 11.19 7.73
C ASP A 66 -1.90 9.73 7.26
N PHE A 67 -1.72 9.47 5.95
CA PHE A 67 -1.85 8.14 5.40
C PHE A 67 -0.70 7.23 5.84
N ASP A 68 -1.05 6.11 6.45
CA ASP A 68 -0.12 5.02 6.76
C ASP A 68 -0.56 3.75 6.03
N CYS A 69 0.36 3.12 5.30
CA CYS A 69 0.12 1.85 4.63
C CYS A 69 0.37 0.62 5.53
N TYR A 70 0.86 0.84 6.76
CA TYR A 70 1.16 -0.20 7.75
C TYR A 70 2.14 -1.27 7.26
N GLY A 71 3.06 -0.89 6.37
CA GLY A 71 4.01 -1.80 5.73
C GLY A 71 3.46 -2.57 4.53
N GLY A 72 2.18 -2.42 4.18
CA GLY A 72 1.58 -3.11 3.04
C GLY A 72 2.22 -2.75 1.69
N GLY A 73 2.63 -1.50 1.51
CA GLY A 73 3.36 -1.08 0.30
C GLY A 73 4.68 -1.84 0.12
N PRO A 74 5.63 -1.73 1.07
CA PRO A 74 6.89 -2.47 1.03
C PRO A 74 6.73 -3.99 0.85
N ALA A 75 5.77 -4.62 1.53
CA ALA A 75 5.52 -6.05 1.40
C ALA A 75 5.12 -6.45 -0.03
N VAL A 76 4.21 -5.69 -0.65
CA VAL A 76 3.81 -5.91 -2.05
C VAL A 76 4.95 -5.58 -3.02
N THR A 77 5.74 -4.55 -2.76
CA THR A 77 6.95 -4.28 -3.56
C THR A 77 7.93 -5.44 -3.50
N ALA A 78 8.22 -5.98 -2.32
CA ALA A 78 9.15 -7.09 -2.15
C ALA A 78 8.70 -8.34 -2.91
N LEU A 79 7.41 -8.68 -2.83
CA LEU A 79 6.80 -9.78 -3.59
C LEU A 79 7.03 -9.67 -5.10
N PHE A 80 6.78 -8.50 -5.68
CA PHE A 80 6.90 -8.30 -7.12
C PHE A 80 8.36 -8.10 -7.58
N LYS A 81 9.22 -7.62 -6.68
CA LYS A 81 10.66 -7.48 -6.92
C LYS A 81 11.34 -8.83 -7.17
N GLU A 82 10.86 -9.93 -6.57
CA GLU A 82 11.34 -11.29 -6.86
C GLU A 82 11.13 -11.67 -8.34
N LEU A 83 10.13 -11.09 -9.01
CA LEU A 83 9.85 -11.28 -10.43
C LEU A 83 10.63 -10.29 -11.33
N GLY A 84 11.37 -9.35 -10.74
CA GLY A 84 12.04 -8.26 -11.45
C GLY A 84 11.09 -7.23 -12.08
N LYS A 85 9.82 -7.21 -11.64
CA LYS A 85 8.77 -6.37 -12.23
C LYS A 85 8.16 -5.42 -11.20
N ASN A 86 7.73 -4.25 -11.66
CA ASN A 86 6.86 -3.33 -10.93
C ASN A 86 5.94 -2.59 -11.92
N TRP A 87 5.02 -1.80 -11.37
CA TRP A 87 4.04 -1.08 -12.17
C TRP A 87 4.63 -0.09 -13.19
N MET A 88 5.86 0.39 -12.99
CA MET A 88 6.54 1.32 -13.91
C MET A 88 7.17 0.60 -15.10
N ASN A 89 7.81 -0.55 -14.85
CA ASN A 89 8.59 -1.26 -15.87
C ASN A 89 7.81 -2.37 -16.58
N ALA A 90 6.64 -2.76 -16.05
CA ALA A 90 5.81 -3.83 -16.57
C ALA A 90 4.32 -3.47 -16.47
N PRO A 91 3.79 -2.68 -17.43
CA PRO A 91 2.38 -2.27 -17.45
C PRO A 91 1.40 -3.45 -17.38
N GLU A 92 1.79 -4.62 -17.89
CA GLU A 92 0.96 -5.83 -17.89
C GLU A 92 0.69 -6.42 -16.50
N ILE A 93 1.48 -6.02 -15.48
CA ILE A 93 1.27 -6.45 -14.09
C ILE A 93 0.84 -5.30 -13.16
N ALA A 94 0.78 -4.06 -13.67
CA ALA A 94 0.54 -2.88 -12.84
C ALA A 94 -0.80 -2.98 -12.09
N GLU A 95 -1.86 -3.39 -12.77
CA GLU A 95 -3.17 -3.59 -12.15
C GLU A 95 -3.12 -4.65 -11.03
N VAL A 96 -2.45 -5.78 -11.28
CA VAL A 96 -2.25 -6.84 -10.28
C VAL A 96 -1.55 -6.28 -9.05
N GLN A 97 -0.48 -5.48 -9.23
CA GLN A 97 0.26 -4.88 -8.11
C GLN A 97 -0.59 -3.88 -7.31
N TYR A 98 -1.34 -2.99 -7.98
CA TYR A 98 -2.22 -2.03 -7.31
C TYR A 98 -3.38 -2.69 -6.57
N HIS A 99 -4.01 -3.71 -7.18
CA HIS A 99 -5.09 -4.44 -6.55
C HIS A 99 -4.59 -5.26 -5.36
N THR A 100 -3.45 -5.94 -5.49
CA THR A 100 -2.82 -6.65 -4.37
C THR A 100 -2.54 -5.69 -3.21
N PHE A 101 -1.95 -4.52 -3.48
CA PHE A 101 -1.76 -3.48 -2.47
C PHE A 101 -3.07 -3.05 -1.80
N SER A 102 -4.12 -2.79 -2.59
CA SER A 102 -5.41 -2.34 -2.07
C SER A 102 -6.05 -3.38 -1.14
N ILE A 103 -5.96 -4.67 -1.50
CA ILE A 103 -6.48 -5.78 -0.69
C ILE A 103 -5.66 -5.95 0.58
N VAL A 104 -4.33 -5.94 0.50
CA VAL A 104 -3.44 -6.02 1.68
C VAL A 104 -3.71 -4.88 2.64
N TYR A 105 -3.75 -3.64 2.13
CA TYR A 105 -4.06 -2.46 2.93
C TYR A 105 -5.42 -2.58 3.63
N PHE A 106 -6.46 -2.99 2.89
CA PHE A 106 -7.80 -3.18 3.45
C PHE A 106 -7.81 -4.21 4.59
N GLN A 107 -7.11 -5.34 4.42
CA GLN A 107 -7.01 -6.36 5.48
C GLN A 107 -6.27 -5.85 6.71
N LEU A 108 -5.17 -5.10 6.53
CA LEU A 108 -4.42 -4.48 7.63
C LEU A 108 -5.28 -3.46 8.38
N VAL A 109 -6.02 -2.61 7.67
CA VAL A 109 -6.92 -1.65 8.31
C VAL A 109 -8.03 -2.35 9.07
N LYS A 110 -8.66 -3.40 8.52
CA LYS A 110 -9.66 -4.19 9.26
C LYS A 110 -9.10 -4.85 10.51
N TYR A 111 -7.86 -5.32 10.46
CA TYR A 111 -7.19 -5.93 11.62
C TYR A 111 -6.85 -4.88 12.70
N LEU A 112 -6.33 -3.72 12.29
CA LEU A 112 -5.88 -2.68 13.20
C LEU A 112 -7.02 -1.82 13.76
N HIS A 113 -8.04 -1.59 12.95
CA HIS A 113 -9.15 -0.67 13.19
C HIS A 113 -10.49 -1.34 12.85
N PRO A 114 -10.90 -2.40 13.60
CA PRO A 114 -12.09 -3.18 13.28
C PRO A 114 -13.39 -2.35 13.30
N ASP A 115 -13.42 -1.25 14.05
CA ASP A 115 -14.57 -0.34 14.14
C ASP A 115 -14.63 0.68 12.98
N ARG A 116 -13.58 0.77 12.16
CA ARG A 116 -13.53 1.71 11.04
C ARG A 116 -14.30 1.15 9.85
N ALA A 117 -15.36 1.85 9.45
CA ALA A 117 -16.03 1.59 8.19
C ALA A 117 -15.08 1.91 7.03
N ILE A 118 -14.67 0.87 6.29
CA ILE A 118 -13.85 0.98 5.09
C ILE A 118 -14.46 0.14 3.99
N GLU A 119 -14.33 0.64 2.76
CA GLU A 119 -14.73 -0.04 1.54
C GLU A 119 -13.51 -0.25 0.66
N ILE A 120 -13.53 -1.33 -0.12
CA ILE A 120 -12.51 -1.63 -1.11
C ILE A 120 -13.15 -1.59 -2.49
N ASP A 121 -12.57 -0.78 -3.38
CA ASP A 121 -12.98 -0.70 -4.78
C ASP A 121 -12.22 -1.74 -5.62
N VAL A 122 -12.44 -3.02 -5.29
CA VAL A 122 -11.89 -4.18 -6.00
C VAL A 122 -12.99 -5.24 -6.11
N PRO A 123 -13.35 -5.73 -7.32
CA PRO A 123 -14.39 -6.75 -7.47
C PRO A 123 -14.03 -8.07 -6.77
N ASP A 124 -15.01 -8.76 -6.19
CA ASP A 124 -14.82 -10.03 -5.47
C ASP A 124 -14.06 -11.08 -6.30
N ALA A 125 -14.34 -11.16 -7.61
CA ALA A 125 -13.64 -12.07 -8.51
C ALA A 125 -12.12 -11.80 -8.56
N ILE A 126 -11.71 -10.53 -8.52
CA ILE A 126 -10.31 -10.13 -8.48
C ILE A 126 -9.70 -10.38 -7.10
N ILE A 127 -10.48 -10.19 -6.02
CA ILE A 127 -10.02 -10.52 -4.66
C ILE A 127 -9.68 -12.01 -4.56
N GLU A 128 -10.55 -12.88 -5.07
CA GLU A 128 -10.32 -14.33 -5.07
C GLU A 128 -9.14 -14.73 -5.99
N GLU A 129 -9.02 -14.12 -7.18
CA GLU A 129 -7.91 -14.36 -8.09
C GLU A 129 -6.56 -13.96 -7.47
N LEU A 130 -6.50 -12.80 -6.81
CA LEU A 130 -5.29 -12.24 -6.22
C LEU A 130 -5.01 -12.73 -4.80
N LYS A 131 -5.79 -13.69 -4.31
CA LYS A 131 -5.60 -14.27 -2.99
C LYS A 131 -4.18 -14.80 -2.78
N PRO A 132 -3.54 -15.58 -3.69
CA PRO A 132 -2.18 -16.07 -3.45
C PRO A 132 -1.16 -14.93 -3.21
N PHE A 133 -1.24 -13.86 -3.98
CA PHE A 133 -0.37 -12.68 -3.83
C PHE A 133 -0.63 -11.95 -2.52
N THR A 134 -1.90 -11.78 -2.17
CA THR A 134 -2.34 -11.10 -0.95
C THR A 134 -1.88 -11.87 0.29
N GLU A 135 -2.11 -13.19 0.32
CA GLU A 135 -1.72 -14.04 1.44
C GLU A 135 -0.20 -14.03 1.63
N GLN A 136 0.57 -14.11 0.53
CA GLN A 136 2.04 -14.06 0.59
C GLN A 136 2.55 -12.71 1.12
N ALA A 137 2.00 -11.58 0.65
CA ALA A 137 2.38 -10.26 1.16
C ALA A 137 2.06 -10.09 2.65
N LEU A 138 0.94 -10.64 3.12
CA LEU A 138 0.57 -10.63 4.54
C LEU A 138 1.46 -11.55 5.39
N ASP A 139 1.87 -12.69 4.85
CA ASP A 139 2.79 -13.60 5.54
C ASP A 139 4.17 -12.94 5.75
N MET A 140 4.65 -12.13 4.79
CA MET A 140 5.88 -11.33 4.95
C MET A 140 5.78 -10.34 6.11
N LEU A 141 4.60 -9.74 6.32
CA LEU A 141 4.35 -8.84 7.46
C LEU A 141 4.22 -9.61 8.77
N ALA A 142 3.54 -10.76 8.78
CA ALA A 142 3.39 -11.59 9.97
C ALA A 142 4.73 -12.19 10.45
N ALA A 143 5.62 -12.56 9.53
CA ALA A 143 6.96 -13.06 9.86
C ALA A 143 7.86 -12.03 10.58
N THR A 144 7.49 -10.74 10.54
CA THR A 144 8.19 -9.72 11.32
C THR A 144 7.79 -9.73 12.79
N ALA A 145 6.63 -10.28 13.17
CA ALA A 145 6.21 -10.42 14.56
C ALA A 145 7.20 -11.31 15.33
N ASP A 146 7.56 -10.92 16.55
CA ASP A 146 8.39 -11.80 17.39
C ASP A 146 7.55 -13.03 17.74
N PRO A 147 7.96 -14.27 17.39
CA PRO A 147 7.22 -15.47 17.76
C PRO A 147 7.13 -15.68 19.28
N PHE A 148 7.87 -14.91 20.08
CA PHE A 148 8.08 -15.11 21.51
C PHE A 148 7.65 -13.95 22.41
N GLU A 149 7.14 -12.83 21.89
CA GLU A 149 6.49 -11.79 22.72
C GLU A 149 5.01 -12.15 22.95
N GLN A 150 4.75 -12.82 24.07
CA GLN A 150 3.42 -12.97 24.69
C GLN A 150 3.20 -11.89 25.74
#